data_AF-G9WSK7-F1
#
_entry.id   AF-G9WSK7-F1
#
_cell.length_a   1.000
_cell.length_b   1.000
_cell.length_c   1.000
_cell.angle_alpha   90.00
_cell.angle_beta   90.00
_cell.angle_gamma   90.00
#
_symmetry.space_group_name_H-M   'P 1'
#
loop_
_entity.id
_entity.type
_entity.pdbx_description
1 polymer ?
#
loop_
_entity_poly.entity_id
_entity_poly.type
_entity_poly.pdbx_seq_one_letter_code
_entity_poly.pdbx_strand_id
1 'polypeptide(L)'
;MHFQDKRTKMMTEAAIIAAVYVALVLLFKPISFGAIQFRIAEALCILPFFSFSAVPGLALGCLLGNFFSGAAMPDVIFGTLATLLAAILSYKLRNVSKWLVCIPPILANAIIVPFVLQYAYGVPDAYYFLFATVGAGEVLAVGILGNILLLALESRREVIFRTQ
;
A
#
# COMPACT_ATOMS: atom_id res chain seq x y z
N MET A 1 7.64 14.10 32.15
CA MET A 1 6.65 14.42 31.10
C MET A 1 7.39 14.59 29.79
N HIS A 2 7.41 13.56 28.92
CA HIS A 2 7.98 13.69 27.58
C HIS A 2 6.93 14.39 26.70
N PHE A 3 7.09 15.69 26.45
CA PHE A 3 6.39 16.37 25.35
C PHE A 3 6.97 15.83 24.03
N GLN A 4 6.51 14.67 23.58
CA GLN A 4 6.72 14.33 22.16
C GLN A 4 5.87 15.29 21.34
N ASP A 5 6.53 16.10 20.53
CA ASP A 5 5.86 16.94 19.54
C ASP A 5 5.05 16.04 18.60
N LYS A 6 3.74 16.30 18.45
CA LYS A 6 2.83 15.49 17.62
C LYS A 6 3.40 15.30 16.21
N ARG A 7 4.11 16.31 15.70
CA ARG A 7 4.78 16.27 14.39
C ARG A 7 5.91 15.24 14.34
N THR A 8 6.79 15.21 15.34
CA THR A 8 7.91 14.26 15.41
C THR A 8 7.42 12.82 15.49
N LYS A 9 6.35 12.57 16.26
CA LYS A 9 5.73 11.24 16.33
C LYS A 9 5.17 10.81 14.97
N MET A 10 4.42 11.69 14.30
CA MET A 10 3.86 11.39 12.97
C MET A 10 4.93 11.13 11.92
N MET A 11 6.01 11.93 11.90
CA MET A 11 7.15 11.71 11.00
C MET A 11 7.83 10.38 11.25
N THR A 12 8.01 10.01 12.52
CA THR A 12 8.64 8.73 12.90
C THR A 12 7.76 7.56 12.47
N GLU A 13 6.46 7.61 12.71
CA GLU A 13 5.51 6.59 12.25
C GLU A 13 5.54 6.43 10.73
N ALA A 14 5.46 7.54 9.99
CA ALA A 14 5.53 7.53 8.53
C ALA A 14 6.85 6.95 8.01
N ALA A 15 7.98 7.30 8.62
CA ALA A 15 9.30 6.80 8.24
C ALA A 15 9.44 5.30 8.49
N ILE A 16 8.94 4.79 9.62
CA ILE A 16 8.94 3.35 9.92
C ILE A 16 8.07 2.60 8.90
N ILE A 17 6.86 3.10 8.61
CA ILE A 17 5.97 2.48 7.63
C ILE A 17 6.62 2.44 6.25
N ALA A 18 7.23 3.54 5.81
CA ALA A 18 7.97 3.59 4.55
C ALA A 18 9.12 2.59 4.52
N ALA A 19 9.93 2.51 5.59
CA ALA A 19 11.05 1.58 5.68
C ALA A 19 10.61 0.11 5.63
N VAL A 20 9.53 -0.24 6.35
CA VAL A 20 8.97 -1.60 6.31
C VAL A 20 8.42 -1.92 4.92
N TYR A 21 7.70 -0.98 4.30
CA TYR A 21 7.19 -1.15 2.94
C TYR A 21 8.34 -1.43 1.94
N VAL A 22 9.37 -0.59 1.95
CA VAL A 22 10.55 -0.76 1.06
C VAL A 22 11.24 -2.10 1.31
N ALA A 23 11.45 -2.46 2.57
CA ALA A 23 12.07 -3.74 2.93
C ALA A 23 11.28 -4.93 2.39
N LEU A 24 9.94 -4.91 2.50
CA LEU A 24 9.07 -5.95 1.95
C LEU A 24 9.14 -5.99 0.41
N VAL A 25 9.10 -4.84 -0.26
CA VAL A 25 9.20 -4.78 -1.74
C VAL A 25 10.54 -5.34 -2.22
N LEU A 26 11.65 -5.00 -1.57
CA LEU A 26 12.97 -5.47 -1.97
C LEU A 26 13.16 -6.97 -1.69
N LEU A 27 12.68 -7.46 -0.54
CA LEU A 27 12.78 -8.87 -0.17
C LEU A 27 11.91 -9.76 -1.06
N PHE A 28 10.72 -9.29 -1.43
CA PHE A 28 9.78 -10.01 -2.30
C PHE A 28 9.79 -9.49 -3.74
N LYS A 29 10.88 -8.85 -4.18
CA LYS A 29 11.05 -8.34 -5.55
C LYS A 29 10.67 -9.35 -6.66
N PRO A 30 11.14 -10.62 -6.66
CA PRO A 30 10.79 -11.56 -7.74
C PRO A 30 9.30 -11.92 -7.78
N ILE A 31 8.60 -11.82 -6.64
CA ILE A 31 7.16 -12.10 -6.52
C ILE A 31 6.34 -10.84 -6.83
N SER A 32 6.88 -9.65 -6.53
CA SER A 32 6.17 -8.38 -6.68
C SER A 32 6.16 -7.86 -8.12
N PHE A 33 7.16 -8.22 -8.94
CA PHE A 33 7.31 -7.76 -10.34
C PHE A 33 7.34 -8.90 -11.37
N GLY A 34 6.86 -10.09 -10.99
CA GLY A 34 6.77 -11.26 -11.88
C GLY A 34 5.55 -11.23 -12.81
N ALA A 35 5.39 -12.30 -13.61
CA ALA A 35 4.19 -12.49 -14.46
C ALA A 35 2.91 -12.68 -13.63
N ILE A 36 3.03 -13.22 -12.42
CA ILE A 36 2.00 -13.23 -11.40
C ILE A 36 2.47 -12.25 -10.32
N GLN A 37 1.86 -11.07 -10.26
CA GLN A 37 2.27 -10.03 -9.33
C GLN A 37 1.56 -10.21 -7.99
N PHE A 38 2.33 -10.36 -6.93
CA PHE A 38 1.81 -10.39 -5.57
C PHE A 38 2.60 -9.41 -4.69
N ARG A 39 1.99 -8.25 -4.42
CA ARG A 39 2.64 -7.15 -3.70
C ARG A 39 2.30 -7.22 -2.21
N ILE A 40 3.06 -8.02 -1.47
CA ILE A 40 2.86 -8.22 -0.02
C ILE A 40 2.91 -6.89 0.75
N ALA A 41 3.70 -5.93 0.28
CA ALA A 41 3.83 -4.61 0.89
C ALA A 41 2.49 -3.83 0.94
N GLU A 42 1.55 -4.09 0.04
CA GLU A 42 0.22 -3.45 0.03
C GLU A 42 -0.67 -3.91 1.19
N ALA A 43 -0.32 -5.00 1.90
CA ALA A 43 -0.99 -5.34 3.15
C ALA A 43 -0.91 -4.19 4.18
N LEU A 44 0.11 -3.34 4.09
CA LEU A 44 0.27 -2.14 4.92
C LEU A 44 -0.72 -1.02 4.58
N CYS A 45 -1.42 -1.09 3.43
CA CYS A 45 -2.41 -0.09 3.02
C CYS A 45 -3.68 -0.08 3.89
N ILE A 46 -3.79 -1.00 4.85
CA ILE A 46 -4.80 -0.97 5.93
C ILE A 46 -4.41 -0.02 7.07
N LEU A 47 -3.14 0.36 7.21
CA LEU A 47 -2.65 1.22 8.30
C LEU A 47 -3.28 2.63 8.35
N PRO A 48 -3.69 3.27 7.22
CA PRO A 48 -4.46 4.51 7.24
C PRO A 48 -5.77 4.41 8.01
N PHE A 49 -6.32 3.21 8.25
CA PHE A 49 -7.45 3.02 9.17
C PHE A 49 -7.13 3.49 10.60
N PHE A 50 -5.90 3.27 11.05
CA PHE A 50 -5.48 3.50 12.42
C PHE A 50 -4.84 4.87 12.65
N SER A 51 -4.01 5.35 11.71
CA SER A 51 -3.30 6.62 11.83
C SER A 51 -3.22 7.36 10.49
N PHE A 52 -3.40 8.68 10.51
CA PHE A 52 -3.20 9.52 9.33
C PHE A 52 -1.73 9.51 8.87
N SER A 53 -0.78 9.29 9.78
CA SER A 53 0.66 9.20 9.47
C SER A 53 1.00 8.09 8.46
N ALA A 54 0.14 7.07 8.35
CA ALA A 54 0.35 5.98 7.40
C ALA A 54 0.19 6.41 5.94
N VAL A 55 -0.61 7.46 5.65
CA VAL A 55 -0.81 7.95 4.28
C VAL A 55 0.51 8.44 3.65
N PRO A 56 1.25 9.39 4.24
CA PRO A 56 2.54 9.80 3.69
C PRO A 56 3.59 8.69 3.77
N GLY A 57 3.54 7.82 4.80
CA GLY A 57 4.45 6.69 4.94
C GLY A 57 4.33 5.67 3.79
N LEU A 58 3.11 5.31 3.41
CA LEU A 58 2.84 4.39 2.31
C LEU A 58 3.18 4.99 0.95
N ALA A 59 2.88 6.27 0.74
CA ALA A 59 3.23 6.95 -0.51
C ALA A 59 4.74 7.02 -0.71
N LEU A 60 5.50 7.40 0.33
CA LEU A 60 6.97 7.39 0.28
C LEU A 60 7.53 5.97 0.17
N GLY A 61 6.92 5.01 0.87
CA GLY A 61 7.28 3.60 0.77
C GLY A 61 7.10 3.04 -0.64
N CYS A 62 5.98 3.32 -1.30
CA CYS A 62 5.69 2.93 -2.67
C CYS A 62 6.67 3.57 -3.66
N LEU A 63 6.90 4.88 -3.53
CA LEU A 63 7.84 5.61 -4.38
C LEU A 63 9.26 5.04 -4.28
N LEU A 64 9.77 4.91 -3.05
CA LEU A 64 11.12 4.39 -2.82
C LEU A 64 11.22 2.90 -3.17
N GLY A 65 10.20 2.11 -2.84
CA GLY A 65 10.14 0.67 -3.10
C GLY A 65 10.21 0.39 -4.59
N ASN A 66 9.41 1.09 -5.39
CA ASN A 66 9.39 0.96 -6.84
C ASN A 66 10.68 1.52 -7.48
N PHE A 67 11.24 2.60 -6.93
CA PHE A 67 12.51 3.15 -7.40
C PHE A 67 13.68 2.18 -7.16
N PHE A 68 13.82 1.64 -5.95
CA PHE A 68 14.90 0.71 -5.62
C PHE A 68 14.71 -0.69 -6.21
N SER A 69 13.47 -1.12 -6.46
CA SER A 69 13.22 -2.38 -7.15
C SER A 69 13.59 -2.32 -8.64
N GLY A 70 13.75 -1.12 -9.21
CA GLY A 70 13.97 -0.94 -10.65
C GLY A 70 12.70 -1.16 -11.47
N ALA A 71 11.54 -0.85 -10.89
CA ALA A 71 10.27 -0.87 -11.61
C ALA A 71 10.25 0.15 -12.76
N ALA A 72 9.31 -0.01 -13.69
CA ALA A 72 9.15 0.93 -14.79
C ALA A 72 8.91 2.36 -14.25
N MET A 73 9.59 3.37 -14.82
CA MET A 73 9.46 4.75 -14.36
C MET A 73 8.00 5.26 -14.33
N PRO A 74 7.12 4.89 -15.29
CA PRO A 74 5.70 5.14 -15.19
C PRO A 74 5.03 4.50 -13.95
N ASP A 75 5.41 3.29 -13.55
CA ASP A 75 4.85 2.60 -12.37
C ASP A 75 5.32 3.25 -11.06
N VAL A 76 6.53 3.81 -11.02
CA VAL A 76 6.99 4.61 -9.87
C VAL A 76 6.07 5.82 -9.66
N ILE A 77 5.74 6.55 -10.73
CA ILE A 77 4.95 7.79 -10.61
C ILE A 77 3.46 7.48 -10.43
N PHE A 78 2.87 6.73 -11.37
CA PHE A 78 1.45 6.45 -11.37
C PHE A 78 1.05 5.46 -10.25
N GLY A 79 1.92 4.50 -9.92
CA GLY A 79 1.72 3.62 -8.78
C GLY A 79 1.74 4.37 -7.46
N THR A 80 2.68 5.30 -7.25
CA THR A 80 2.70 6.14 -6.03
C THR A 80 1.44 7.01 -5.94
N LEU A 81 1.01 7.62 -7.04
CA LEU A 81 -0.23 8.40 -7.08
C LEU A 81 -1.46 7.54 -6.78
N ALA A 82 -1.51 6.32 -7.31
CA ALA A 82 -2.56 5.35 -7.04
C ALA A 82 -2.60 4.99 -5.55
N THR A 83 -1.46 4.63 -4.95
CA THR A 83 -1.34 4.29 -3.53
C THR A 83 -1.69 5.49 -2.65
N LEU A 84 -1.30 6.71 -3.01
CA LEU A 84 -1.63 7.91 -2.26
C LEU A 84 -3.15 8.18 -2.27
N LEU A 85 -3.78 8.12 -3.45
CA LEU A 85 -5.23 8.27 -3.58
C LEU A 85 -5.97 7.17 -2.81
N ALA A 86 -5.53 5.92 -2.94
CA ALA A 86 -6.07 4.79 -2.21
C ALA A 86 -5.98 5.02 -0.69
N ALA A 87 -4.81 5.41 -0.19
CA ALA A 87 -4.58 5.64 1.24
C ALA A 87 -5.47 6.77 1.79
N ILE A 88 -5.67 7.86 1.03
CA ILE A 88 -6.58 8.96 1.41
C ILE A 88 -8.03 8.47 1.45
N LEU A 89 -8.47 7.72 0.44
CA LEU A 89 -9.82 7.17 0.38
C LEU A 89 -10.06 6.15 1.51
N SER A 90 -9.10 5.27 1.77
CA SER A 90 -9.11 4.32 2.89
C SER A 90 -9.20 5.04 4.24
N TYR A 91 -8.45 6.13 4.42
CA TYR A 91 -8.55 6.97 5.63
C TYR A 91 -9.94 7.60 5.79
N LYS A 92 -10.56 8.06 4.69
CA LYS A 92 -11.90 8.67 4.73
C LYS A 92 -13.00 7.63 4.99
N LEU A 93 -12.86 6.43 4.44
CA LEU A 93 -13.81 5.33 4.61
C LEU A 93 -13.71 4.63 5.97
N ARG A 94 -12.69 4.94 6.77
CA ARG A 94 -12.48 4.36 8.10
C ARG A 94 -13.69 4.49 9.04
N ASN A 95 -14.50 5.54 8.86
CA ASN A 95 -15.67 5.81 9.70
C ASN A 95 -16.95 5.13 9.20
N VAL A 96 -16.94 4.56 7.99
CA VAL A 96 -18.12 3.92 7.37
C VAL A 96 -18.11 2.42 7.63
N SER A 97 -17.01 1.74 7.35
CA SER A 97 -16.86 0.30 7.59
C SER A 97 -15.40 -0.13 7.52
N LYS A 98 -14.99 -0.99 8.45
CA LYS A 98 -13.63 -1.53 8.53
C LYS A 98 -13.22 -2.36 7.32
N TRP A 99 -14.18 -3.03 6.67
CA TRP A 99 -13.93 -3.90 5.52
C TRP A 99 -13.82 -3.12 4.21
N LEU A 100 -14.41 -1.92 4.14
CA LEU A 100 -14.37 -1.07 2.95
C LEU A 100 -13.01 -0.39 2.76
N VAL A 101 -12.16 -0.36 3.79
CA VAL A 101 -10.83 0.24 3.77
C VAL A 101 -9.90 -0.46 2.76
N CYS A 102 -10.13 -1.75 2.53
CA CYS A 102 -9.35 -2.58 1.62
C CYS A 102 -9.74 -2.39 0.14
N ILE A 103 -10.92 -1.83 -0.14
CA ILE A 103 -11.43 -1.68 -1.51
C ILE A 103 -10.67 -0.63 -2.33
N PRO A 104 -10.40 0.59 -1.82
CA PRO A 104 -9.67 1.59 -2.60
C PRO A 104 -8.26 1.15 -3.03
N PRO A 105 -7.42 0.52 -2.18
CA PRO A 105 -6.12 0.00 -2.59
C PRO A 105 -6.23 -1.06 -3.68
N ILE A 106 -7.11 -2.04 -3.49
CA ILE A 106 -7.32 -3.12 -4.47
C ILE A 106 -7.75 -2.55 -5.81
N LEU A 107 -8.75 -1.65 -5.85
CA LEU A 107 -9.24 -1.08 -7.09
C LEU A 107 -8.22 -0.17 -7.76
N ALA A 108 -7.54 0.69 -6.99
CA ALA A 108 -6.56 1.61 -7.53
C ALA A 108 -5.39 0.84 -8.15
N ASN A 109 -4.80 -0.13 -7.44
CA ASN A 109 -3.69 -0.91 -7.95
C ASN A 109 -4.11 -1.84 -9.08
N ALA A 110 -5.26 -2.54 -8.97
CA ALA A 110 -5.73 -3.46 -10.01
C ALA A 110 -6.08 -2.74 -11.32
N ILE A 111 -6.45 -1.46 -11.30
CA ILE A 111 -6.77 -0.71 -12.53
C ILE A 111 -5.54 0.03 -13.06
N ILE A 112 -4.81 0.73 -12.18
CA ILE A 112 -3.74 1.65 -12.60
C ILE A 112 -2.48 0.89 -12.96
N VAL A 113 -2.09 -0.13 -12.18
CA VAL A 113 -0.82 -0.85 -12.39
C VAL A 113 -0.82 -1.63 -13.72
N PRO A 114 -1.84 -2.43 -14.08
CA PRO A 114 -1.87 -3.11 -15.39
C PRO A 114 -1.86 -2.16 -16.58
N PHE A 115 -2.55 -1.02 -16.48
CA PHE A 115 -2.54 0.00 -17.53
C PHE A 115 -1.14 0.57 -17.76
N VAL A 116 -0.43 0.85 -16.66
CA VAL A 116 0.92 1.38 -16.69
C VAL A 116 1.92 0.33 -17.23
N LEU A 117 1.78 -0.94 -16.82
CA LEU A 117 2.61 -2.05 -17.28
C LEU A 117 2.39 -2.35 -18.76
N GLN A 118 1.15 -2.27 -19.24
CA GLN A 118 0.82 -2.42 -20.66
C GLN A 118 1.59 -1.41 -21.51
N TYR A 119 1.64 -0.15 -21.06
CA TYR A 119 2.38 0.91 -21.74
C TYR A 119 3.90 0.75 -21.61
N ALA A 120 4.38 0.34 -20.43
CA ALA A 120 5.81 0.19 -20.14
C ALA A 120 6.45 -1.01 -20.87
N TYR A 121 5.75 -2.13 -20.99
CA TYR A 121 6.24 -3.33 -21.70
C TYR A 121 5.88 -3.36 -23.18
N GLY A 122 5.04 -2.43 -23.65
CA GLY A 122 4.61 -2.36 -25.05
C GLY A 122 3.77 -3.56 -25.49
N VAL A 123 3.04 -4.20 -24.55
CA VAL A 123 2.24 -5.42 -24.81
C VAL A 123 0.75 -5.11 -24.60
N PRO A 124 0.08 -4.46 -25.57
CA PRO A 124 -1.31 -4.02 -25.42
C PRO A 124 -2.30 -5.16 -25.17
N ASP A 125 -2.04 -6.34 -25.75
CA ASP A 125 -2.94 -7.50 -25.67
C ASP A 125 -2.89 -8.21 -24.30
N ALA A 126 -1.89 -7.90 -23.48
CA ALA A 126 -1.71 -8.53 -22.16
C ALA A 126 -2.50 -7.84 -21.04
N TYR A 127 -3.27 -6.78 -21.32
CA TYR A 127 -3.97 -6.01 -20.30
C TYR A 127 -4.87 -6.87 -19.41
N TYR A 128 -5.73 -7.72 -20.01
CA TYR A 128 -6.65 -8.57 -19.24
C TYR A 128 -5.92 -9.60 -18.38
N PHE A 129 -4.78 -10.10 -18.87
CA PHE A 129 -3.94 -11.03 -18.11
C PHE A 129 -3.26 -10.34 -16.92
N LEU A 130 -2.69 -9.15 -17.15
CA LEU A 130 -2.08 -8.33 -16.09
C LEU A 130 -3.12 -7.86 -15.08
N PHE A 131 -4.31 -7.46 -15.54
CA PHE A 131 -5.44 -7.10 -14.68
C PHE A 131 -5.89 -8.27 -13.80
N ALA A 132 -6.03 -9.47 -14.37
CA ALA A 132 -6.43 -10.64 -13.60
C ALA A 132 -5.37 -11.05 -12.57
N THR A 133 -4.08 -11.05 -12.96
CA THR A 133 -2.98 -11.46 -12.08
C THR A 133 -2.70 -10.44 -10.98
N VAL A 134 -2.58 -9.16 -11.31
CA VAL A 134 -2.40 -8.07 -10.33
C VAL A 134 -3.62 -7.97 -9.44
N GLY A 135 -4.84 -7.99 -10.01
CA GLY A 135 -6.07 -7.93 -9.24
C GLY A 135 -6.20 -9.08 -8.25
N ALA A 136 -5.89 -10.32 -8.66
CA ALA A 136 -5.85 -11.46 -7.76
C ALA A 136 -4.79 -11.29 -6.66
N GLY A 137 -3.61 -10.80 -7.02
CA GLY A 137 -2.53 -10.52 -6.07
C GLY A 137 -2.92 -9.48 -5.01
N GLU A 138 -3.54 -8.38 -5.42
CA GLU A 138 -4.04 -7.33 -4.52
C GLU A 138 -5.15 -7.83 -3.61
N VAL A 139 -6.08 -8.64 -4.12
CA VAL A 139 -7.13 -9.27 -3.29
C VAL A 139 -6.53 -10.18 -2.23
N LEU A 140 -5.50 -10.95 -2.56
CA LEU A 140 -4.80 -11.79 -1.59
C LEU A 140 -3.99 -10.93 -0.59
N ALA A 141 -3.28 -9.90 -1.06
CA ALA A 141 -2.39 -9.10 -0.23
C ALA A 141 -3.17 -8.17 0.71
N VAL A 142 -4.07 -7.36 0.16
CA VAL A 142 -4.85 -6.41 0.95
C VAL A 142 -6.07 -7.08 1.57
N GLY A 143 -6.80 -7.88 0.78
CA GLY A 143 -8.05 -8.50 1.21
C GLY A 143 -7.87 -9.63 2.23
N ILE A 144 -6.79 -10.42 2.14
CA ILE A 144 -6.51 -11.47 3.14
C ILE A 144 -5.46 -10.99 4.14
N LEU A 145 -4.22 -10.72 3.70
CA LEU A 145 -3.15 -10.36 4.65
C LEU A 145 -3.43 -9.02 5.34
N GLY A 146 -3.93 -8.03 4.61
CA GLY A 146 -4.33 -6.74 5.17
C GLY A 146 -5.45 -6.85 6.20
N ASN A 147 -6.48 -7.70 5.96
CA ASN A 147 -7.53 -7.94 6.96
C ASN A 147 -7.02 -8.70 8.19
N ILE A 148 -6.13 -9.68 8.01
CA ILE A 148 -5.47 -10.36 9.15
C ILE A 148 -4.70 -9.34 9.98
N LEU A 149 -3.94 -8.47 9.32
CA LEU A 149 -3.18 -7.40 9.96
C LEU A 149 -4.12 -6.40 10.67
N LEU A 150 -5.26 -6.06 10.05
CA LEU A 150 -6.28 -5.19 10.63
C LEU A 150 -6.85 -5.79 11.92
N LEU A 151 -7.23 -7.06 11.92
CA LEU A 151 -7.77 -7.74 13.11
C LEU A 151 -6.72 -7.87 14.22
N ALA A 152 -5.47 -8.18 13.85
CA ALA A 152 -4.36 -8.26 14.81
C ALA A 152 -4.05 -6.90 15.47
N LEU A 153 -4.10 -5.82 14.69
CA LEU A 153 -3.89 -4.45 15.18
C LEU A 153 -5.11 -3.87 15.89
N GLU A 154 -6.34 -4.25 15.52
CA GLU A 154 -7.59 -3.83 16.16
C GLU A 154 -7.58 -4.19 17.65
N SER A 155 -7.12 -5.40 17.98
CA SER A 155 -6.94 -5.86 19.37
C SER A 155 -5.93 -5.02 20.18
N ARG A 156 -4.98 -4.36 19.52
CA ARG A 156 -3.89 -3.58 20.14
C ARG A 156 -4.04 -2.07 19.94
N ARG A 157 -5.15 -1.60 19.36
CA ARG A 157 -5.35 -0.21 18.93
C ARG A 157 -5.12 0.81 20.04
N GLU A 158 -5.66 0.53 21.23
CA GLU A 158 -5.54 1.36 22.43
C GLU A 158 -4.10 1.55 22.92
N VAL A 159 -3.22 0.56 22.69
CA VAL A 159 -1.84 0.56 23.16
C VAL A 159 -0.91 1.22 22.14
N ILE A 160 -1.13 0.97 20.85
CA ILE A 160 -0.23 1.41 19.77
C ILE A 160 -0.61 2.82 19.27
N PHE A 161 -1.91 3.09 19.12
CA PHE A 161 -2.40 4.33 18.50
C PHE A 161 -3.04 5.30 19.49
N ARG A 162 -2.73 5.16 20.79
CA ARG A 162 -3.23 6.06 21.84
C ARG A 162 -2.89 7.51 21.47
N THR A 163 -3.92 8.21 21.03
CA THR A 163 -3.90 9.66 20.82
C THR A 163 -4.49 10.23 22.08
N GLN A 164 -3.63 10.58 23.04
CA GLN A 164 -4.02 11.58 24.04
C GLN A 164 -4.13 12.94 23.35
#